data_AF-A0A183KFQ0-F1
#
_entry.id   AF-A0A183KFQ0-F1
#
_cell.length_a   1.000
_cell.length_b   1.000
_cell.length_c   1.000
_cell.angle_alpha   90.00
_cell.angle_beta   90.00
_cell.angle_gamma   90.00
#
_symmetry.space_group_name_H-M   'P 1'
#
loop_
_entity.id
_entity.type
_entity.pdbx_description
1 polymer ?
#
loop_
_entity_poly.entity_id
_entity_poly.type
_entity_poly.pdbx_seq_one_letter_code
_entity_poly.pdbx_strand_id
1 'polypeptide(L)'
;MQIKTVSVAPVSASVGLNIHKLKTKVLKHNTENTNPITLDGETLQDVESFTYLESIIDEQGGSDADVKARIGKARVAFLQLKNIWNSKQLSTNIKVRIFNTNAKAVQLYGAET
;
A
#
# COMPACT_ATOMS: atom_id res chain seq x y z
N MET A 1 4.17 -19.43 11.83
CA MET A 1 4.71 -18.17 11.28
C MET A 1 6.17 -17.96 11.70
N GLN A 2 6.50 -18.09 12.99
CA GLN A 2 7.87 -17.97 13.54
C GLN A 2 8.95 -18.79 12.81
N ILE A 3 8.65 -20.04 12.43
CA ILE A 3 9.61 -20.94 11.75
C ILE A 3 10.17 -20.34 10.45
N LYS A 4 9.35 -19.61 9.68
CA LYS A 4 9.78 -18.97 8.43
C LYS A 4 10.67 -17.75 8.70
N THR A 5 10.33 -16.94 9.72
CA THR A 5 11.15 -15.77 10.09
C THR A 5 12.55 -16.18 10.54
N VAL A 6 12.64 -17.27 11.33
CA VAL A 6 13.90 -17.82 11.84
C VAL A 6 14.79 -18.37 10.71
N SER A 7 14.21 -18.86 9.61
CA SER A 7 15.00 -19.35 8.48
C SER A 7 15.42 -18.25 7.50
N VAL A 8 14.61 -17.20 7.31
CA VAL A 8 14.89 -16.13 6.33
C VAL A 8 16.06 -15.25 6.75
N ALA A 9 16.21 -14.95 8.04
CA ALA A 9 17.29 -14.10 8.54
C ALA A 9 18.71 -14.64 8.23
N PRO A 10 19.08 -15.89 8.59
CA PRO A 10 20.42 -16.42 8.30
C PRO A 10 20.66 -16.63 6.79
N VAL A 11 19.63 -16.97 6.02
CA VAL A 11 19.73 -17.11 4.55
C VAL A 11 19.94 -15.75 3.88
N SER A 12 19.31 -14.69 4.39
CA SER A 12 19.58 -13.32 3.90
C SER A 12 21.01 -12.90 4.22
N ALA A 13 21.47 -13.20 5.44
CA ALA A 13 22.83 -12.86 5.87
C ALA A 13 23.91 -13.59 5.05
N SER A 14 23.67 -14.83 4.61
CA SER A 14 24.63 -15.58 3.79
C SER A 14 24.88 -14.96 2.40
N VAL A 15 23.95 -14.14 1.90
CA VAL A 15 24.10 -13.35 0.66
C VAL A 15 24.39 -11.87 0.94
N GLY A 16 24.74 -11.51 2.17
CA GLY A 16 25.11 -10.14 2.56
C GLY A 16 23.94 -9.18 2.80
N LEU A 17 22.71 -9.69 2.96
CA LEU A 17 21.52 -8.90 3.24
C LEU A 17 21.16 -8.95 4.73
N ASN A 18 20.75 -7.80 5.29
CA ASN A 18 20.31 -7.68 6.68
C ASN A 18 18.85 -7.23 6.77
N ILE A 19 18.08 -7.85 7.66
CA ILE A 19 16.68 -7.48 7.87
C ILE A 19 16.62 -6.25 8.78
N HIS A 20 15.96 -5.21 8.31
CA HIS A 20 15.81 -3.97 9.07
C HIS A 20 14.65 -4.06 10.07
N LYS A 21 14.94 -4.53 11.29
CA LYS A 21 13.96 -4.80 12.36
C LYS A 21 12.93 -3.70 12.59
N LEU A 22 13.34 -2.42 12.60
CA LEU A 22 12.41 -1.29 12.84
C LEU A 22 11.39 -1.07 11.70
N LYS A 23 11.73 -1.45 10.46
CA LYS A 23 10.86 -1.32 9.28
C LYS A 23 9.99 -2.55 9.09
N THR A 24 10.44 -3.70 9.59
CA THR A 24 9.68 -4.95 9.56
C THR A 24 8.54 -4.90 10.58
N LYS A 25 7.32 -5.11 10.10
CA LYS A 25 6.10 -5.19 10.92
C LYS A 25 5.42 -6.52 10.66
N VAL A 26 4.59 -6.94 11.60
CA VAL A 26 3.79 -8.16 11.52
C VAL A 26 2.34 -7.74 11.34
N LEU A 27 1.76 -8.08 10.18
CA LEU A 27 0.33 -7.96 9.93
C LEU A 27 -0.27 -9.35 10.05
N LYS A 28 -1.27 -9.50 10.92
CA LYS A 28 -1.99 -10.76 11.12
C LYS A 28 -3.30 -10.68 10.36
N HIS A 29 -3.51 -11.61 9.44
CA HIS A 29 -4.72 -11.69 8.64
C HIS A 29 -5.41 -13.03 8.90
N ASN A 30 -6.71 -13.00 9.24
CA ASN A 30 -7.56 -14.17 9.50
C ASN A 30 -6.93 -15.19 10.47
N THR A 31 -6.22 -14.74 11.51
CA THR A 31 -5.60 -15.64 12.49
C THR A 31 -5.82 -15.18 13.92
N GLU A 32 -6.21 -16.13 14.78
CA GLU A 32 -6.33 -15.93 16.24
C GLU A 32 -4.97 -16.02 16.96
N ASN A 33 -3.89 -16.29 16.23
CA ASN A 33 -2.58 -16.53 16.83
C ASN A 33 -1.95 -15.22 17.33
N THR A 34 -1.97 -15.04 18.65
CA THR A 34 -1.41 -13.90 19.37
C THR A 34 0.07 -14.05 19.71
N ASN A 35 0.72 -15.16 19.35
CA ASN A 35 2.13 -15.34 19.68
C ASN A 35 3.00 -14.26 19.02
N PRO A 36 3.88 -13.60 19.80
CA PRO A 36 4.76 -12.57 19.27
C PRO A 36 5.77 -13.19 18.30
N ILE A 37 6.08 -12.45 17.23
CA ILE A 37 7.15 -12.83 16.31
C ILE A 37 8.42 -12.13 16.73
N THR A 38 9.47 -12.90 16.98
CA THR A 38 10.78 -12.37 17.36
C THR A 38 11.80 -12.53 16.23
N LEU A 39 12.72 -11.57 16.13
CA LEU A 39 13.87 -11.57 15.23
C LEU A 39 15.11 -11.19 16.04
N ASP A 40 16.07 -12.11 16.13
CA ASP A 40 17.29 -11.98 16.96
C ASP A 40 16.99 -11.57 18.42
N GLY A 41 15.92 -12.12 19.00
CA GLY A 41 15.49 -11.82 20.37
C GLY A 41 14.65 -10.55 20.54
N GLU A 42 14.48 -9.73 19.51
CA GLU A 42 13.60 -8.55 19.53
C GLU A 42 12.21 -8.90 19.00
N THR A 43 11.16 -8.49 19.71
CA THR A 43 9.77 -8.64 19.25
C THR A 43 9.45 -7.62 18.16
N LEU A 44 9.00 -8.11 17.00
CA LEU A 44 8.53 -7.25 15.91
C LEU A 44 7.17 -6.64 16.26
N GLN A 45 6.94 -5.41 15.81
CA GLN A 45 5.67 -4.72 16.06
C GLN A 45 4.53 -5.34 15.24
N ASP A 46 3.46 -5.73 15.94
CA ASP A 46 2.18 -6.06 15.33
C ASP A 46 1.45 -4.78 14.88
N VAL A 47 0.87 -4.81 13.68
CA VAL A 47 0.11 -3.70 13.09
C VAL A 47 -1.21 -4.21 12.52
N GLU A 48 -2.24 -3.36 12.56
CA GLU A 48 -3.58 -3.65 12.00
C GLU A 48 -3.64 -3.35 10.49
N SER A 49 -2.76 -2.50 9.99
CA SER A 49 -2.60 -2.23 8.56
C SER A 49 -1.15 -1.92 8.21
N PHE A 50 -0.78 -2.20 6.97
CA PHE A 50 0.54 -1.92 6.43
C PHE A 50 0.42 -1.41 4.99
N THR A 51 1.24 -0.42 4.64
CA THR A 51 1.33 0.08 3.27
C THR A 51 2.46 -0.61 2.54
N TYR A 52 2.12 -1.43 1.54
CA TYR A 52 3.06 -2.10 0.67
C TYR A 52 2.89 -1.63 -0.77
N LEU A 53 3.94 -1.03 -1.35
CA LEU A 53 3.92 -0.48 -2.71
C LEU A 53 2.71 0.44 -2.98
N GLU A 54 2.42 1.32 -2.01
CA GLU A 54 1.24 2.20 -1.97
C GLU A 54 -0.13 1.53 -1.81
N SER A 55 -0.20 0.20 -1.81
CA SER A 55 -1.40 -0.54 -1.48
C SER A 55 -1.54 -0.70 0.03
N ILE A 56 -2.76 -0.52 0.54
CA ILE A 56 -3.06 -0.75 1.95
C ILE A 56 -3.52 -2.19 2.12
N ILE A 57 -2.81 -2.94 2.97
CA ILE A 57 -3.23 -4.27 3.40
C ILE A 57 -3.61 -4.15 4.86
N ASP A 58 -4.85 -4.51 5.20
CA ASP A 58 -5.36 -4.52 6.56
C ASP A 58 -5.55 -5.95 7.08
N GLU A 59 -5.82 -6.06 8.38
CA GLU A 59 -6.05 -7.35 9.06
C GLU A 59 -7.30 -8.07 8.55
N GLN A 60 -8.26 -7.35 7.95
CA GLN A 60 -9.47 -7.90 7.34
C GLN A 60 -9.15 -8.56 5.99
N GLY A 61 -8.03 -8.16 5.36
CA GLY A 61 -7.53 -8.63 4.06
C GLY A 61 -8.46 -8.35 2.90
N GLY A 62 -9.40 -7.43 3.10
CA GLY A 62 -10.19 -6.86 2.04
C GLY A 62 -9.41 -5.77 1.31
N SER A 63 -9.93 -5.33 0.17
CA SER A 63 -9.39 -4.19 -0.57
C SER A 63 -10.09 -2.87 -0.23
N ASP A 64 -11.03 -2.84 0.72
CA ASP A 64 -11.84 -1.65 0.99
C ASP A 64 -10.99 -0.45 1.42
N ALA A 65 -10.08 -0.65 2.39
CA ALA A 65 -9.18 0.40 2.84
C ALA A 65 -8.30 0.95 1.71
N ASP A 66 -7.76 0.06 0.89
CA ASP A 66 -6.93 0.39 -0.27
C ASP A 66 -7.71 1.17 -1.34
N VAL A 67 -8.86 0.66 -1.75
CA VAL A 67 -9.74 1.29 -2.75
C VAL A 67 -10.18 2.67 -2.26
N LYS A 68 -10.54 2.80 -0.99
CA LYS A 68 -10.91 4.08 -0.39
C LYS A 68 -9.76 5.08 -0.40
N ALA A 69 -8.54 4.65 -0.08
CA ALA A 69 -7.35 5.49 -0.14
C ALA A 69 -7.04 5.94 -1.58
N ARG A 70 -7.12 5.04 -2.57
CA ARG A 70 -6.92 5.36 -3.98
C ARG A 70 -7.97 6.31 -4.53
N ILE A 71 -9.24 6.14 -4.16
CA ILE A 71 -10.32 7.10 -4.48
C ILE A 71 -10.01 8.48 -3.87
N GLY A 72 -9.52 8.52 -2.63
CA GLY A 72 -9.06 9.75 -1.99
C GLY A 72 -7.97 10.46 -2.78
N LYS A 73 -6.90 9.74 -3.17
CA LYS A 73 -5.81 10.27 -4.00
C LYS A 73 -6.32 10.79 -5.35
N ALA A 74 -7.17 10.03 -6.04
CA ALA A 74 -7.73 10.41 -7.34
C ALA A 74 -8.62 11.67 -7.24
N ARG A 75 -9.39 11.82 -6.15
CA ARG A 75 -10.16 13.04 -5.87
C ARG A 75 -9.26 14.25 -5.67
N VAL A 76 -8.16 14.11 -4.93
CA VAL A 76 -7.18 15.19 -4.74
C VAL A 76 -6.57 15.60 -6.09
N ALA A 77 -6.13 14.64 -6.90
CA ALA A 77 -5.60 14.90 -8.24
C ALA A 77 -6.62 15.61 -9.13
N PHE A 78 -7.89 15.20 -9.08
CA PHE A 78 -8.97 15.89 -9.79
C PHE A 78 -9.13 17.32 -9.30
N LEU A 79 -9.18 17.58 -7.99
CA LEU A 79 -9.36 18.91 -7.42
C LEU A 79 -8.20 19.87 -7.76
N GLN A 80 -6.97 19.37 -7.83
CA GLN A 80 -5.80 20.16 -8.24
C GLN A 80 -5.94 20.73 -9.66
N LEU A 81 -6.69 20.05 -10.54
CA LEU A 81 -6.92 20.46 -11.93
C LEU A 81 -8.16 21.36 -12.09
N LYS A 82 -8.67 21.99 -11.02
CA LYS A 82 -9.85 22.87 -11.01
C LYS A 82 -9.87 23.90 -12.15
N ASN A 83 -8.73 24.51 -12.46
CA ASN A 83 -8.63 25.52 -13.52
C ASN A 83 -8.88 24.93 -14.92
N ILE A 84 -8.46 23.69 -15.16
CA ILE A 84 -8.73 22.96 -16.41
C ILE A 84 -10.22 22.68 -16.53
N TRP A 85 -10.87 22.24 -15.45
CA TRP A 85 -12.30 21.95 -15.43
C TRP A 85 -13.14 23.20 -15.70
N ASN A 86 -12.74 24.34 -15.14
CA ASN A 86 -13.42 25.63 -15.31
C ASN A 86 -13.12 26.32 -16.64
N SER A 87 -12.09 25.89 -17.39
CA SER A 87 -11.71 26.54 -18.65
C SER A 87 -12.78 26.39 -19.72
N LYS A 88 -13.23 27.50 -20.31
CA LYS A 88 -14.13 27.50 -21.48
C LYS A 88 -13.39 27.27 -22.80
N GLN A 89 -12.07 27.45 -22.82
CA GLN A 89 -11.25 27.29 -24.03
C GLN A 89 -10.98 25.82 -24.36
N LEU A 90 -11.02 24.94 -23.36
CA LEU A 90 -10.80 23.52 -23.53
C LEU A 90 -12.11 22.80 -23.86
N SER A 91 -12.10 22.01 -24.93
CA SER A 91 -13.23 21.14 -25.28
C SER A 91 -13.42 20.03 -24.25
N THR A 92 -14.64 19.52 -24.15
CA THR A 92 -14.98 18.39 -23.29
C THR A 92 -14.09 17.17 -23.56
N ASN A 93 -13.80 16.89 -24.84
CA ASN A 93 -12.96 15.75 -25.23
C ASN A 93 -11.53 15.85 -24.67
N ILE A 94 -10.95 17.05 -24.67
CA ILE A 94 -9.61 17.27 -24.09
C ILE A 94 -9.65 17.09 -22.57
N LYS A 95 -10.67 17.65 -21.89
CA LYS A 95 -10.83 17.49 -20.44
C LYS A 95 -10.99 16.03 -20.03
N VAL A 96 -11.76 15.24 -20.79
CA VAL A 96 -11.90 13.80 -20.57
C VAL A 96 -10.57 13.07 -20.75
N ARG A 97 -9.77 13.43 -21.77
CA ARG A 97 -8.43 12.86 -21.94
C ARG A 97 -7.54 13.15 -20.73
N ILE A 98 -7.54 14.39 -20.24
CA ILE A 98 -6.78 14.82 -19.06
C ILE A 98 -7.25 14.06 -17.81
N PHE A 99 -8.55 13.88 -17.63
CA PHE A 99 -9.11 13.08 -16.53
C PHE A 99 -8.58 11.63 -16.58
N ASN A 100 -8.64 11.00 -17.75
CA ASN A 100 -8.19 9.62 -17.93
C ASN A 100 -6.68 9.45 -17.66
N THR A 101 -5.86 10.43 -18.04
CA THR A 101 -4.40 10.33 -17.85
C THR A 101 -3.92 10.72 -16.46
N ASN A 102 -4.66 11.57 -15.73
CA ASN A 102 -4.20 12.10 -14.43
C ASN A 102 -5.00 11.55 -13.24
N ALA A 103 -6.34 11.61 -13.29
CA ALA A 103 -7.16 11.18 -12.15
C ALA A 103 -7.42 9.66 -12.18
N LYS A 104 -7.82 9.13 -13.35
CA LYS A 104 -8.10 7.70 -13.51
C LYS A 104 -6.82 6.87 -13.38
N ALA A 105 -5.69 7.36 -13.90
CA ALA A 105 -4.40 6.71 -13.74
C ALA A 105 -4.02 6.54 -12.25
N VAL A 106 -4.19 7.58 -11.43
CA VAL A 106 -3.94 7.51 -9.98
C VAL A 106 -4.87 6.53 -9.27
N GLN A 107 -6.16 6.48 -9.67
CA GLN A 107 -7.11 5.53 -9.10
C GLN A 107 -6.76 4.06 -9.41
N LEU A 108 -6.25 3.82 -10.62
CA LEU A 108 -5.95 2.48 -11.12
C LEU A 108 -4.53 2.01 -10.81
N TYR A 109 -3.64 2.91 -10.38
CA TYR A 109 -2.31 2.52 -9.95
C TYR A 109 -2.38 1.59 -8.73
N GLY A 110 -1.68 0.45 -8.79
CA GLY A 110 -1.75 -0.60 -7.76
C GLY A 110 -3.05 -1.43 -7.76
N ALA A 111 -3.93 -1.26 -8.76
CA ALA A 111 -5.11 -2.11 -8.97
C ALA A 111 -4.72 -3.40 -9.72
N GLU A 112 -4.06 -4.33 -9.05
CA GLU A 112 -3.86 -5.66 -9.64
C GLU A 112 -5.15 -6.49 -9.53
N THR A 113 -5.43 -7.29 -10.57
CA THR A 113 -6.56 -8.25 -10.67
C THR A 113 -6.10 -9.67 -10.42
#